data_AF-A0A359LTU6-F1
#
_entry.id   AF-A0A359LTU6-F1
#
_cell.length_a   1.000
_cell.length_b   1.000
_cell.length_c   1.000
_cell.angle_alpha   90.00
_cell.angle_beta   90.00
_cell.angle_gamma   90.00
#
_symmetry.space_group_name_H-M   'P 1'
#
loop_
_entity.id
_entity.type
_entity.pdbx_description
1 polymer ?
#
loop_
_entity_poly.entity_id
_entity_poly.type
_entity_poly.pdbx_seq_one_letter_code
_entity_poly.pdbx_strand_id
1 'polypeptide(L)' 'GTRLAVEFILELLAAGQSENDILANYPGLTREDILACLSYASYLAHEYKAFPIPA' A
#
# COMPACT_ATOMS: atom_id res chain seq x y z
N GLY A 1 -16.00 -5.95 8.23
CA GLY A 1 -14.59 -5.83 7.86
C GLY A 1 -14.50 -5.87 6.35
N THR A 2 -14.16 -4.75 5.74
CA THR A 2 -13.83 -4.62 4.33
C THR A 2 -12.61 -5.50 4.05
N ARG A 3 -12.79 -6.58 3.28
CA ARG A 3 -11.69 -7.45 2.83
C ARG A 3 -10.93 -6.76 1.69
N LEU A 4 -10.36 -5.58 1.95
CA LEU A 4 -9.49 -4.91 0.97
C LEU A 4 -8.11 -5.56 1.06
N ALA A 5 -7.56 -5.95 -0.09
CA ALA A 5 -6.19 -6.44 -0.16
C ALA A 5 -5.22 -5.27 0.07
N VAL A 6 -4.16 -5.51 0.84
CA VAL A 6 -3.06 -4.55 1.04
C VAL A 6 -2.45 -4.14 -0.30
N GLU A 7 -2.29 -5.10 -1.21
CA GLU A 7 -1.79 -4.89 -2.57
C GLU A 7 -2.62 -3.87 -3.35
N PHE A 8 -3.94 -3.92 -3.24
CA PHE A 8 -4.83 -2.99 -3.94
C PHE A 8 -4.66 -1.54 -3.47
N ILE A 9 -4.45 -1.32 -2.16
CA ILE A 9 -4.17 0.02 -1.63
C ILE A 9 -2.84 0.55 -2.18
N LEU A 10 -1.83 -0.32 -2.28
CA LEU A 10 -0.53 0.05 -2.86
C LEU A 10 -0.65 0.35 -4.36
N GLU A 11 -1.47 -0.39 -5.11
CA GLU A 11 -1.74 -0.10 -6.53
C GLU A 11 -2.39 1.28 -6.74
N LEU A 12 -3.38 1.64 -5.92
CA LEU A 12 -4.02 2.96 -5.99
C LEU A 12 -3.02 4.09 -5.70
N LEU A 13 -2.18 3.91 -4.67
CA LEU A 13 -1.11 4.85 -4.34
C LEU A 13 -0.07 4.93 -5.47
N ALA A 14 0.30 3.80 -6.07
CA ALA A 14 1.22 3.75 -7.21
C ALA A 14 0.64 4.39 -8.48
N ALA A 15 -0.67 4.32 -8.67
CA ALA A 15 -1.39 5.01 -9.74
C ALA A 15 -1.49 6.53 -9.54
N GLY A 16 -0.99 7.05 -8.40
CA GLY A 16 -0.98 8.47 -8.08
C GLY A 16 -2.25 8.96 -7.38
N GLN A 17 -3.12 8.07 -6.90
CA GLN A 17 -4.22 8.50 -6.04
C GLN A 17 -3.68 9.02 -4.71
N SER A 18 -4.31 10.10 -4.22
CA SER A 18 -4.02 10.65 -2.90
C SER A 18 -4.72 9.83 -1.80
N GLU A 19 -4.11 9.74 -0.62
CA GLU A 19 -4.67 9.06 0.55
C GLU A 19 -6.11 9.54 0.85
N ASN A 20 -6.36 10.84 0.77
CA ASN A 20 -7.68 11.43 1.02
C ASN A 20 -8.75 10.95 0.03
N ASP A 21 -8.37 10.72 -1.23
CA ASP A 21 -9.26 10.24 -2.29
C ASP A 21 -9.63 8.77 -2.05
N ILE A 22 -8.64 7.98 -1.63
CA ILE A 22 -8.82 6.58 -1.24
C ILE A 22 -9.75 6.49 -0.02
N LEU A 23 -9.53 7.32 1.00
CA LEU A 23 -10.39 7.38 2.19
C LEU A 23 -11.82 7.83 1.87
N ALA A 24 -11.99 8.74 0.89
CA ALA A 24 -13.32 9.18 0.44
C ALA A 24 -14.07 8.07 -0.32
N ASN A 25 -13.37 7.30 -1.15
CA ASN A 25 -13.94 6.18 -1.91
C ASN A 25 -14.22 4.95 -1.03
N TYR A 26 -13.46 4.79 0.07
CA TYR A 26 -13.56 3.66 0.98
C TYR A 26 -13.76 4.14 2.42
N PRO A 27 -14.99 4.49 2.84
CA PRO A 27 -15.28 5.00 4.19
C PRO A 27 -15.04 3.99 5.32
N GLY A 28 -14.78 2.72 4.99
CA GLY A 28 -14.36 1.68 5.93
C GLY A 28 -12.84 1.57 6.09
N LEU A 29 -12.06 2.41 5.40
CA LEU A 29 -10.62 2.48 5.50
C LEU A 29 -10.25 3.70 6.36
N THR A 30 -9.31 3.52 7.28
CA THR A 30 -8.75 4.61 8.06
C THR A 30 -7.36 4.97 7.57
N ARG A 31 -6.89 6.15 7.96
CA ARG A 31 -5.51 6.56 7.68
C ARG A 31 -4.49 5.62 8.32
N GLU A 32 -4.82 5.07 9.49
CA GLU A 32 -3.97 4.09 10.18
C GLU A 32 -3.82 2.80 9.38
N ASP A 33 -4.89 2.36 8.69
CA ASP A 33 -4.82 1.18 7.82
C ASP A 33 -3.86 1.40 6.63
N ILE A 34 -3.90 2.59 6.02
CA ILE A 34 -2.98 2.95 4.92
C ILE A 34 -1.52 2.94 5.40
N LEU A 35 -1.26 3.54 6.56
CA LEU A 35 0.07 3.57 7.16
C LEU A 35 0.56 2.16 7.53
N ALA A 36 -0.33 1.30 8.05
CA ALA A 36 -0.01 -0.10 8.33
C ALA A 36 0.33 -0.87 7.04
N CYS A 37 -0.42 -0.64 5.95
CA CYS A 37 -0.14 -1.20 4.63
C CYS A 37 1.23 -0.77 4.09
N LEU A 38 1.55 0.53 4.19
CA LEU A 38 2.84 1.07 3.78
C LEU A 38 4.00 0.53 4.62
N SER A 39 3.81 0.42 5.94
CA SER A 39 4.80 -0.19 6.83
C SER A 39 5.05 -1.66 6.47
N TYR A 40 3.99 -2.40 6.16
CA TYR A 40 4.10 -3.79 5.73
C TYR A 40 4.80 -3.91 4.37
N ALA A 41 4.46 -3.05 3.42
CA ALA A 41 5.12 -2.99 2.11
C ALA A 41 6.61 -2.66 2.26
N SER A 42 6.95 -1.69 3.12
CA SER A 42 8.35 -1.34 3.42
C SER A 42 9.09 -2.49 4.09
N TYR A 43 8.44 -3.23 4.99
CA TYR A 43 9.01 -4.42 5.63
C TYR A 43 9.33 -5.50 4.57
N LEU A 44 8.36 -5.81 3.71
CA LEU A 44 8.54 -6.78 2.62
C LEU A 44 9.62 -6.34 1.62
N ALA A 45 9.65 -5.07 1.25
CA ALA A 45 10.67 -4.52 0.37
C ALA A 45 12.08 -4.57 0.99
N HIS A 46 12.18 -4.45 2.32
CA HIS A 46 13.44 -4.59 3.04
C HIS A 46 13.90 -6.04 3.14
N GLU A 47 12.97 -6.99 3.31
CA GLU A 47 13.29 -8.43 3.25
C GLU A 47 13.70 -8.86 1.84
N TYR A 48 13.10 -8.26 0.80
CA TYR A 48 13.54 -8.44 -0.58
C TYR A 48 14.88 -7.73 -0.79
N LYS A 49 15.98 -8.42 -0.43
CA LYS A 49 17.32 -8.04 -0.90
C LYS A 49 17.26 -7.93 -2.42
N ALA A 50 17.35 -6.70 -2.93
CA ALA A 50 17.44 -6.43 -4.35
C ALA A 50 18.62 -7.23 -4.93
N PHE A 51 18.32 -8.30 -5.66
CA PHE A 51 19.31 -8.96 -6.48
C PHE A 51 19.54 -8.05 -7.69
N PRO A 52 20.77 -7.59 -7.94
CA PRO A 52 21.05 -6.81 -9.14
C PRO A 52 20.70 -7.68 -10.34
N ILE A 53 19.82 -7.17 -11.20
CA ILE A 53 19.60 -7.72 -12.53
C ILE A 53 20.92 -7.53 -13.31
N PRO A 54 21.61 -8.60 -13.69
CA PRO A 54 22.83 -8.46 -14.47
C PRO A 54 22.48 -7.84 -15.82
N ALA A 55 23.27 -6.82 -16.19
CA ALA A 55 23.20 -6.14 -17.49
C ALA A 55 23.69 -7.04 -18.63
#